data_AF-A0A936N3U1-F1
#
_entry.id   AF-A0A936N3U1-F1
#
_cell.length_a   1.000
_cell.length_b   1.000
_cell.length_c   1.000
_cell.angle_alpha   90.00
_cell.angle_beta   90.00
_cell.angle_gamma   90.00
#
_symmetry.space_group_name_H-M   'P 1'
#
loop_
_entity.id
_entity.type
_entity.pdbx_description
1 polymer ?
#
loop_
_entity_poly.entity_id
_entity_poly.type
_entity_poly.pdbx_seq_one_letter_code
_entity_poly.pdbx_strand_id
1 'polypeptide(L)'
;MTTTLNYRIPIKIFKNSIDGYSDSVLKAKLSGRIIKLTIEKIPNKIKFTHNARFIHLIFINSGYKWNHDYSKILDMDIKASYKVLDGDIITNEGVIFIPDNNDKPNRGFNNTWKHGLDGCISQYDLYIERTSRLIIDKIISDL
;
A
#
# COMPACT_ATOMS: atom_id res chain seq x y z
N MET A 1 18.46 -0.96 7.90
CA MET A 1 18.75 -0.47 6.53
C MET A 1 17.44 -0.05 5.87
N THR A 2 17.43 1.02 5.07
CA THR A 2 16.22 1.47 4.34
C THR A 2 16.51 1.43 2.84
N THR A 3 15.55 0.94 2.06
CA THR A 3 15.60 0.97 0.59
C THR A 3 14.31 1.56 0.03
N THR A 4 14.35 1.99 -1.22
CA THR A 4 13.20 2.54 -1.94
C THR A 4 12.72 1.52 -2.97
N LEU A 5 11.43 1.22 -2.96
CA LEU A 5 10.76 0.43 -3.99
C LEU A 5 10.72 1.22 -5.31
N ASN A 6 10.75 0.48 -6.42
CA ASN A 6 10.42 1.07 -7.71
C ASN A 6 8.95 1.52 -7.71
N TYR A 7 8.73 2.84 -7.67
CA TYR A 7 7.42 3.48 -7.60
C TYR A 7 6.47 3.10 -8.75
N ARG A 8 6.99 2.60 -9.88
CA ARG A 8 6.16 2.15 -11.02
C ARG A 8 5.33 0.92 -10.68
N ILE A 9 5.81 0.05 -9.80
CA ILE A 9 5.12 -1.18 -9.40
C ILE A 9 3.80 -0.85 -8.67
N PRO A 10 3.81 -0.09 -7.55
CA PRO A 10 2.58 0.23 -6.85
C PRO A 10 1.64 1.12 -7.66
N ILE A 11 2.14 2.02 -8.52
CA ILE A 11 1.28 2.78 -9.44
C ILE A 11 0.53 1.84 -10.40
N LYS A 12 1.20 0.80 -10.91
CA LYS A 12 0.56 -0.18 -11.80
C LYS A 12 -0.54 -0.97 -11.07
N ILE A 13 -0.27 -1.43 -9.85
CA ILE A 13 -1.25 -2.14 -9.02
C ILE A 13 -2.46 -1.24 -8.73
N PHE A 14 -2.19 0.01 -8.34
CA PHE A 14 -3.19 1.02 -8.07
C PHE A 14 -4.09 1.27 -9.29
N LYS A 15 -3.48 1.52 -10.46
CA LYS A 15 -4.19 1.75 -11.72
C LYS A 15 -5.06 0.55 -12.08
N ASN A 16 -4.51 -0.66 -12.05
CA ASN A 16 -5.25 -1.87 -12.39
C ASN A 16 -6.45 -2.11 -11.45
N SER A 17 -6.26 -1.86 -10.14
CA SER A 17 -7.32 -2.00 -9.14
C SER A 17 -8.42 -0.96 -9.35
N ILE A 18 -8.06 0.28 -9.68
CA ILE A 18 -9.04 1.31 -10.04
C ILE A 18 -9.77 0.92 -11.31
N ASP A 19 -9.06 0.67 -12.42
CA ASP A 19 -9.69 0.36 -13.71
C ASP A 19 -10.68 -0.81 -13.58
N GLY A 20 -10.30 -1.87 -12.84
CA GLY A 20 -11.19 -3.02 -12.59
C GLY A 20 -12.39 -2.74 -11.68
N TYR A 21 -12.27 -1.81 -10.73
CA TYR A 21 -13.34 -1.50 -9.76
C TYR A 21 -14.25 -0.37 -10.24
N SER A 22 -13.68 0.71 -10.78
CA SER A 22 -14.38 1.92 -11.20
C SER A 22 -15.42 1.64 -12.28
N ASP A 23 -15.13 0.77 -13.22
CA ASP A 23 -16.05 0.44 -14.32
C ASP A 23 -17.39 -0.09 -13.80
N SER A 24 -17.36 -0.82 -12.69
CA SER A 24 -18.56 -1.40 -12.09
C SER A 24 -19.36 -0.41 -11.23
N VAL A 25 -18.71 0.56 -10.59
CA VAL A 25 -19.35 1.41 -9.57
C VAL A 25 -19.52 2.87 -10.01
N LEU A 26 -18.56 3.43 -10.75
CA LEU A 26 -18.57 4.84 -11.15
C LEU A 26 -19.35 5.12 -12.43
N LYS A 27 -19.51 4.13 -13.32
CA LYS A 27 -20.13 4.33 -14.64
C LYS A 27 -21.56 4.90 -14.55
N ALA A 28 -22.38 4.40 -13.63
CA ALA A 28 -23.74 4.88 -13.43
C ALA A 28 -23.77 6.29 -12.81
N LYS A 29 -22.85 6.59 -11.89
CA LYS A 29 -22.79 7.90 -11.22
C LYS A 29 -22.26 9.00 -12.13
N LEU A 30 -21.32 8.69 -13.00
CA LEU A 30 -20.65 9.70 -13.81
C LEU A 30 -21.50 10.21 -14.98
N SER A 31 -22.50 9.47 -15.44
CA SER A 31 -23.42 9.94 -16.50
C SER A 31 -22.69 10.52 -17.75
N GLY A 32 -21.52 9.98 -18.10
CA GLY A 32 -20.69 10.47 -19.22
C GLY A 32 -19.56 11.45 -18.83
N ARG A 33 -19.47 11.88 -17.57
CA ARG A 33 -18.39 12.69 -17.03
C ARG A 33 -17.10 11.89 -16.83
N ILE A 34 -15.96 12.58 -16.86
CA ILE A 34 -14.63 11.97 -16.76
C ILE A 34 -14.02 12.33 -15.40
N ILE A 35 -13.44 11.35 -14.70
CA ILE A 35 -12.63 11.62 -13.51
C ILE A 35 -11.15 11.61 -13.90
N LYS A 36 -10.45 12.71 -13.60
CA LYS A 36 -8.98 12.75 -13.59
C LYS A 36 -8.48 12.57 -12.17
N LEU A 37 -7.79 11.47 -11.92
CA LEU A 37 -7.16 11.15 -10.64
C LEU A 37 -5.65 11.39 -10.71
N THR A 38 -5.10 12.08 -9.72
CA THR A 38 -3.67 12.34 -9.56
C THR A 38 -3.20 11.77 -8.24
N ILE A 39 -2.18 10.90 -8.27
CA ILE A 39 -1.57 10.35 -7.07
C ILE A 39 -0.44 11.30 -6.65
N GLU A 40 -0.60 11.97 -5.51
CA GLU A 40 0.37 12.93 -4.99
C GLU A 40 1.40 12.25 -4.07
N LYS A 41 0.96 11.25 -3.30
CA LYS A 41 1.80 10.48 -2.38
C LYS A 41 1.39 9.02 -2.40
N ILE A 42 2.37 8.14 -2.59
CA ILE A 42 2.22 6.69 -2.45
C ILE A 42 3.43 6.14 -1.66
N PRO A 43 3.22 5.20 -0.72
CA PRO A 43 4.31 4.68 0.10
C PRO A 43 5.31 3.94 -0.79
N ASN A 44 6.60 4.21 -0.66
CA ASN A 44 7.62 3.61 -1.52
C ASN A 44 8.90 3.23 -0.77
N LYS A 45 8.91 3.27 0.57
CA LYS A 45 10.10 2.99 1.37
C LYS A 45 9.94 1.71 2.16
N ILE A 46 10.94 0.83 2.14
CA ILE A 46 11.01 -0.36 2.99
C ILE A 46 12.17 -0.21 3.97
N LYS A 47 11.89 -0.45 5.25
CA LYS A 47 12.90 -0.60 6.29
C LYS A 47 13.08 -2.06 6.65
N PHE A 48 14.33 -2.52 6.55
CA PHE A 48 14.78 -3.80 7.04
C PHE A 48 15.35 -3.64 8.45
N THR A 49 14.84 -4.45 9.38
CA THR A 49 15.37 -4.55 10.74
C THR A 49 15.87 -5.97 10.97
N HIS A 50 17.16 -6.09 11.29
CA HIS A 50 17.80 -7.33 11.68
C HIS A 50 17.89 -7.34 13.22
N ASN A 51 17.07 -8.15 13.88
CA ASN A 51 17.16 -8.36 15.32
C ASN A 51 17.71 -9.77 15.57
N ALA A 52 19.03 -9.90 15.65
CA ALA A 52 19.64 -11.12 16.18
C ALA A 52 19.57 -11.08 17.71
N ARG A 53 18.81 -12.00 18.32
CA ARG A 53 18.89 -12.27 19.77
C ARG A 53 19.56 -13.62 19.96
N PHE A 54 20.72 -13.63 20.62
CA PHE A 54 21.41 -14.86 20.99
C PHE A 54 20.90 -15.29 22.37
N ILE A 55 20.11 -16.36 22.43
CA ILE A 55 19.79 -17.01 23.71
C ILE A 55 20.72 -18.23 23.80
N HIS A 56 21.74 -18.14 24.66
CA HIS A 56 22.57 -19.30 25.00
C HIS A 56 21.81 -20.13 26.04
N LEU A 57 20.94 -21.04 25.56
CA LEU A 57 20.34 -22.06 26.42
C LEU A 57 21.44 -23.08 26.75
N ILE A 58 21.97 -23.00 27.97
CA ILE A 58 22.90 -23.97 28.56
C ILE A 58 22.10 -25.24 28.83
N PHE A 59 21.68 -26.00 27.83
CA PHE A 59 21.30 -27.41 27.86
C PHE A 59 20.93 -27.75 26.40
N ILE A 60 21.60 -28.75 25.81
CA ILE A 60 21.55 -29.18 24.40
C ILE A 60 22.61 -28.48 23.53
N ASN A 61 23.51 -29.30 23.00
CA ASN A 61 24.72 -28.98 22.26
C ASN A 61 24.43 -28.47 20.82
N SER A 62 23.38 -27.68 20.64
CA SER A 62 23.00 -27.04 19.37
C SER A 62 22.44 -25.65 19.65
N GLY A 63 23.31 -24.64 19.59
CA GLY A 63 22.89 -23.25 19.69
C GLY A 63 21.90 -22.90 18.56
N TYR A 64 20.61 -22.80 18.88
CA TYR A 64 19.60 -22.31 17.94
C TYR A 64 19.70 -20.78 17.85
N LYS A 65 20.17 -20.26 16.72
CA LYS A 65 20.11 -18.82 16.41
C LYS A 65 18.68 -18.47 15.99
N TRP A 66 17.95 -17.79 16.87
CA TRP A 66 16.68 -17.17 16.50
C TRP A 66 16.99 -15.81 15.86
N ASN A 67 17.18 -15.81 14.55
CA ASN A 67 17.26 -14.57 13.79
C ASN A 67 15.84 -14.05 13.56
N HIS A 68 15.53 -12.88 14.10
CA HIS A 68 14.28 -12.18 13.82
C HIS A 68 14.54 -11.09 12.78
N ASP A 69 14.41 -11.49 11.52
CA ASP A 69 14.42 -10.57 10.39
C ASP A 69 12.99 -10.14 10.08
N TYR A 70 12.74 -8.83 10.09
CA TYR A 70 11.46 -8.31 9.62
C TYR A 70 11.63 -7.04 8.78
N SER A 71 10.80 -6.97 7.75
CA SER A 71 10.69 -5.85 6.82
C SER A 71 9.42 -5.08 7.13
N LYS A 72 9.47 -3.74 7.06
CA LYS A 72 8.30 -2.87 7.23
C LYS A 72 8.29 -1.80 6.15
N ILE A 73 7.15 -1.54 5.53
CA ILE A 73 6.95 -0.36 4.71
C ILE A 73 6.84 0.88 5.62
N LEU A 74 7.53 1.95 5.25
CA LEU A 74 7.47 3.25 5.94
C LEU A 74 6.56 4.21 5.20
N ASP A 75 6.05 5.20 5.93
CA ASP A 75 5.27 6.32 5.39
C ASP A 75 4.05 5.82 4.60
N MET A 76 3.21 4.99 5.22
CA MET A 76 2.06 4.34 4.57
C MET A 76 0.94 5.29 4.17
N ASP A 77 1.12 6.61 4.31
CA ASP A 77 0.11 7.57 3.86
C ASP A 77 -0.06 7.53 2.33
N ILE A 78 -1.31 7.56 1.89
CA ILE A 78 -1.67 7.78 0.50
C ILE A 78 -2.43 9.11 0.39
N LYS A 79 -2.04 9.91 -0.60
CA LYS A 79 -2.71 11.16 -0.95
C LYS A 79 -3.00 11.18 -2.44
N ALA A 80 -4.26 11.40 -2.80
CA ALA A 80 -4.69 11.54 -4.17
C ALA A 80 -5.65 12.73 -4.31
N SER A 81 -5.57 13.44 -5.43
CA SER A 81 -6.52 14.48 -5.80
C SER A 81 -7.31 14.04 -7.02
N TYR A 82 -8.59 14.41 -7.08
CA TYR A 82 -9.46 14.11 -8.20
C TYR A 82 -10.12 15.37 -8.74
N LYS A 83 -10.42 15.35 -10.04
CA LYS A 83 -11.26 16.33 -10.72
C LYS A 83 -12.29 15.60 -11.56
N VAL A 84 -13.56 16.00 -11.47
CA VAL A 84 -14.63 15.52 -12.33
C VAL A 84 -14.88 16.55 -13.42
N LEU A 85 -14.84 16.09 -14.66
CA LEU A 85 -14.95 16.90 -15.85
C LEU A 85 -16.24 16.57 -16.59
N ASP A 86 -16.97 17.61 -16.97
CA ASP A 86 -18.07 17.54 -17.92
C ASP A 86 -17.62 18.26 -19.19
N GLY A 87 -17.14 17.50 -20.17
CA GLY A 87 -16.31 18.03 -21.26
C GLY A 87 -15.00 18.64 -20.72
N ASP A 88 -14.82 19.94 -20.95
CA ASP A 88 -13.63 20.69 -20.51
C ASP A 88 -13.84 21.44 -19.19
N ILE A 89 -15.04 21.38 -18.61
CA ILE A 89 -15.39 22.12 -17.39
C ILE A 89 -15.19 21.23 -16.16
N ILE A 90 -14.45 21.73 -15.17
CA ILE A 90 -14.34 21.08 -13.86
C ILE A 90 -15.62 21.33 -13.08
N THR A 91 -16.34 20.25 -12.78
CA THR A 91 -17.62 20.28 -12.06
C THR A 91 -17.47 19.95 -10.58
N ASN A 92 -16.47 19.16 -10.22
CA ASN A 92 -16.15 18.82 -8.84
C ASN A 92 -14.65 18.54 -8.72
N GLU A 93 -14.04 18.84 -7.58
CA GLU A 93 -12.67 18.46 -7.28
C GLU A 93 -12.48 18.27 -5.77
N GLY A 94 -11.54 17.41 -5.42
CA GLY A 94 -11.30 17.08 -4.02
C GLY A 94 -9.95 16.41 -3.81
N VAL A 95 -9.58 16.30 -2.53
CA VAL A 95 -8.35 15.67 -2.09
C VAL A 95 -8.70 14.59 -1.09
N ILE A 96 -8.28 13.36 -1.38
CA ILE A 96 -8.45 12.21 -0.52
C ILE A 96 -7.11 11.89 0.13
N PHE A 97 -7.12 11.94 1.47
CA PHE A 97 -6.01 11.52 2.30
C PHE A 97 -6.38 10.25 3.06
N ILE A 98 -5.48 9.27 3.04
CA ILE A 98 -5.58 8.02 3.78
C ILE A 98 -4.31 7.93 4.62
N PRO A 99 -4.40 8.22 5.94
CA PRO A 99 -3.24 8.19 6.83
C PRO A 99 -2.74 6.76 7.06
N ASP A 100 -1.46 6.64 7.43
CA ASP A 100 -0.89 5.42 8.00
C ASP A 100 -1.61 5.09 9.32
N ASN A 101 -2.52 4.14 9.28
CA ASN A 101 -3.27 3.69 10.45
C ASN A 101 -2.45 2.81 11.40
N ASN A 102 -1.13 2.67 11.22
CA ASN A 102 -0.26 1.84 12.05
C ASN A 102 -0.67 0.36 12.18
N ASP A 103 -1.65 -0.09 11.38
CA ASP A 103 -2.00 -1.50 11.16
C ASP A 103 -0.83 -2.13 10.40
N LYS A 104 0.17 -2.47 11.19
CA LYS A 104 1.44 -2.99 10.71
C LYS A 104 1.15 -4.30 9.99
N PRO A 105 1.64 -4.46 8.75
CA PRO A 105 1.63 -5.77 8.11
C PRO A 105 2.19 -6.82 9.09
N ASN A 106 1.45 -7.91 9.23
CA ASN A 106 1.58 -8.91 10.27
C ASN A 106 3.04 -9.36 10.39
N ARG A 107 3.59 -9.29 11.61
CA ARG A 107 4.97 -9.70 11.92
C ARG A 107 5.05 -11.23 11.88
N GLY A 108 5.05 -11.79 10.67
CA GLY A 108 5.28 -13.23 10.50
C GLY A 108 6.68 -13.59 11.00
N PHE A 109 6.77 -14.63 11.83
CA PHE A 109 8.03 -15.27 12.16
C PHE A 109 8.55 -15.97 10.90
N ASN A 110 9.51 -15.34 10.22
CA ASN A 110 10.12 -15.91 9.03
C ASN A 110 11.55 -16.33 9.36
N ASN A 111 11.87 -17.59 9.06
CA ASN A 111 13.20 -18.18 9.32
C ASN A 111 14.30 -17.54 8.45
N THR A 112 13.93 -16.78 7.40
CA THR A 112 14.86 -16.07 6.53
C THR A 112 14.34 -14.67 6.16
N TRP A 113 15.26 -13.71 6.00
CA TRP A 113 14.96 -12.36 5.53
C TRP A 113 14.25 -12.32 4.17
N LYS A 114 14.51 -13.31 3.29
CA LYS A 114 13.86 -13.43 1.97
C LYS A 114 12.36 -13.68 2.11
N HIS A 115 11.95 -14.66 2.91
CA HIS A 115 10.54 -14.90 3.18
C HIS A 115 9.86 -13.72 3.89
N GLY A 116 10.58 -13.04 4.78
CA GLY A 116 10.12 -11.79 5.41
C GLY A 116 9.89 -10.65 4.43
N LEU A 117 10.75 -10.51 3.43
CA LEU A 117 10.60 -9.51 2.38
C LEU A 117 9.44 -9.84 1.43
N ASP A 118 9.34 -11.08 0.96
CA ASP A 118 8.27 -11.51 0.06
C ASP A 118 6.90 -11.30 0.71
N GLY A 119 6.75 -11.72 1.97
CA GLY A 119 5.52 -11.48 2.73
C GLY A 119 5.21 -9.99 2.95
N CYS A 120 6.24 -9.16 3.17
CA CYS A 120 6.07 -7.70 3.28
C CYS A 120 5.60 -7.08 1.96
N ILE A 121 6.14 -7.54 0.81
CA ILE A 121 5.75 -7.06 -0.52
C ILE A 121 4.32 -7.50 -0.83
N SER A 122 3.95 -8.76 -0.59
CA SER A 122 2.56 -9.21 -0.83
C SER A 122 1.53 -8.46 0.01
N GLN A 123 1.85 -8.17 1.29
CA GLN A 123 0.96 -7.37 2.13
C GLN A 123 0.88 -5.91 1.69
N TYR A 124 1.99 -5.36 1.17
CA TYR A 124 2.01 -4.04 0.57
C TYR A 124 1.15 -3.96 -0.69
N ASP A 125 1.25 -4.94 -1.59
CA ASP A 125 0.43 -5.00 -2.80
C ASP A 125 -1.07 -5.06 -2.46
N LEU A 126 -1.46 -5.89 -1.48
CA LEU A 126 -2.83 -5.96 -0.96
C LEU A 126 -3.26 -4.63 -0.33
N TYR A 127 -2.38 -3.94 0.38
CA TYR A 127 -2.66 -2.63 0.95
C TYR A 127 -2.92 -1.59 -0.15
N ILE A 128 -2.08 -1.53 -1.19
CA ILE A 128 -2.28 -0.63 -2.32
C ILE A 128 -3.61 -0.92 -3.03
N GLU A 129 -3.93 -2.19 -3.25
CA GLU A 129 -5.18 -2.62 -3.89
C GLU A 129 -6.42 -2.23 -3.07
N ARG A 130 -6.39 -2.44 -1.74
CA ARG A 130 -7.50 -2.04 -0.86
C ARG A 130 -7.67 -0.54 -0.82
N THR A 131 -6.55 0.18 -0.72
CA THR A 131 -6.57 1.64 -0.57
C THR A 131 -7.00 2.33 -1.86
N SER A 132 -6.67 1.77 -3.02
CA SER A 132 -7.15 2.30 -4.29
C SER A 132 -8.68 2.19 -4.43
N ARG A 133 -9.28 1.07 -3.97
CA ARG A 133 -10.75 0.92 -3.91
C ARG A 133 -11.38 1.92 -2.94
N LEU A 134 -10.81 2.07 -1.74
CA LEU A 134 -11.27 3.06 -0.76
C LEU A 134 -11.23 4.51 -1.29
N ILE A 135 -10.25 4.85 -2.13
CA ILE A 135 -10.22 6.16 -2.80
C ILE A 135 -11.42 6.30 -3.73
N ILE A 136 -11.71 5.30 -4.55
CA ILE A 136 -12.89 5.31 -5.43
C ILE A 136 -14.18 5.42 -4.61
N ASP A 137 -14.32 4.69 -3.51
CA ASP A 137 -15.48 4.76 -2.63
C ASP A 137 -15.67 6.16 -2.02
N LYS A 138 -14.57 6.82 -1.62
CA LYS A 138 -14.61 8.20 -1.15
C LYS A 138 -15.02 9.17 -2.25
N ILE A 139 -14.48 9.03 -3.46
CA ILE A 139 -14.91 9.83 -4.62
C ILE A 139 -16.41 9.64 -4.87
N ILE A 140 -16.90 8.39 -4.80
CA ILE A 140 -18.33 8.08 -4.96
C ILE A 140 -19.18 8.74 -3.88
N SER A 141 -18.70 8.79 -2.64
CA SER A 141 -19.39 9.45 -1.54
C SER A 141 -19.46 10.97 -1.71
N ASP A 142 -18.44 11.55 -2.35
CA ASP A 142 -18.35 13.00 -2.61
C ASP A 142 -19.09 13.43 -3.90
N LEU A 143 -19.55 12.47 -4.73
CA LEU A 143 -20.33 12.67 -5.97
C LEU A 143 -21.83 12.39 -5.79
#